data_AF-X0HXQ4-F1
#
_entry.id   AF-X0HXQ4-F1
#
_cell.length_a   1.000
_cell.length_b   1.000
_cell.length_c   1.000
_cell.angle_alpha   90.00
_cell.angle_beta   90.00
_cell.angle_gamma   90.00
#
_symmetry.space_group_name_H-M   'P 1'
#
loop_
_entity.id
_entity.type
_entity.pdbx_description
1 polymer ?
#
loop_
_entity_poly.entity_id
_entity_poly.type
_entity_poly.pdbx_seq_one_letter_code
_entity_poly.pdbx_strand_id
1 'polypeptide(L)' 'MALIEAEVPINELDVYGDTASHIAVRMARTSILRILIRHGADLSIRNSTRQTPKDLAKSI' A
#
# COMPACT_ATOMS: atom_id res chain seq x y z
N MET A 1 1.02 23.72 -6.02
CA MET A 1 -0.36 23.20 -6.03
C MET A 1 -0.27 21.73 -5.67
N ALA A 2 -0.53 21.43 -4.40
CA ALA A 2 -0.31 20.11 -3.81
C ALA A 2 -1.49 19.20 -4.15
N LEU A 3 -1.21 18.04 -4.74
CA LEU A 3 -2.17 17.02 -5.14
C LEU A 3 -2.71 16.22 -3.92
N ILE A 4 -3.08 16.91 -2.83
CA ILE A 4 -3.44 16.28 -1.54
C ILE A 4 -4.94 16.41 -1.22
N GLU A 5 -5.74 17.09 -2.04
CA GLU A 5 -7.19 17.27 -1.80
C GLU A 5 -8.10 16.24 -2.50
N ALA A 6 -7.55 15.27 -3.22
CA ALA A 6 -8.33 14.08 -3.52
C ALA A 6 -8.29 13.20 -2.28
N GLU A 7 -9.46 12.89 -1.72
CA GLU A 7 -9.67 11.89 -0.67
C GLU A 7 -9.34 10.50 -1.25
N VAL A 8 -8.09 10.30 -1.67
CA VAL A 8 -7.62 9.07 -2.30
C VAL A 8 -7.72 8.00 -1.22
N PRO A 9 -8.59 6.99 -1.41
CA PRO A 9 -8.75 5.96 -0.41
C PRO A 9 -7.43 5.20 -0.31
N ILE A 10 -6.68 5.44 0.76
CA ILE A 10 -5.34 4.90 0.96
C ILE A 10 -5.30 3.36 1.03
N ASN A 11 -6.48 2.80 1.29
CA ASN A 11 -6.77 1.38 1.42
C ASN A 11 -7.55 0.82 0.23
N GLU A 12 -7.68 1.59 -0.86
CA GLU A 12 -8.30 1.10 -2.08
C GLU A 12 -7.51 -0.07 -2.65
N LEU A 13 -8.25 -1.05 -3.17
CA LEU A 13 -7.71 -2.23 -3.81
C LEU A 13 -7.68 -2.00 -5.32
N ASP A 14 -6.53 -2.29 -5.94
CA ASP A 14 -6.45 -2.31 -7.39
C ASP A 14 -7.11 -3.57 -7.98
N VAL A 15 -7.02 -3.76 -9.30
CA VAL A 15 -7.58 -4.91 -10.01
C VAL A 15 -7.00 -6.27 -9.57
N TYR A 16 -5.85 -6.26 -8.88
CA TYR A 16 -5.19 -7.43 -8.31
C TYR A 16 -5.47 -7.58 -6.81
N GLY A 17 -6.28 -6.71 -6.22
CA GLY A 17 -6.50 -6.66 -4.77
C GLY A 17 -5.36 -5.98 -4.02
N ASP A 18 -4.37 -5.40 -4.69
CA ASP A 18 -3.23 -4.76 -4.05
C ASP A 18 -3.63 -3.36 -3.57
N THR A 19 -3.28 -3.04 -2.33
CA THR A 19 -3.31 -1.65 -1.85
C THR A 19 -2.05 -0.90 -2.28
N ALA A 20 -2.08 0.44 -2.16
CA ALA A 20 -0.89 1.27 -2.36
C ALA A 20 0.32 0.78 -1.55
N SER A 21 0.09 0.22 -0.36
CA SER A 21 1.14 -0.38 0.49
C SER A 21 1.75 -1.64 -0.12
N HIS A 22 0.95 -2.53 -0.74
CA HIS A 22 1.46 -3.71 -1.45
C HIS A 22 2.35 -3.29 -2.62
N ILE A 23 1.90 -2.31 -3.41
CA ILE A 23 2.65 -1.78 -4.56
C ILE A 23 3.97 -1.16 -4.09
N ALA A 24 3.94 -0.35 -3.01
CA ALA A 24 5.14 0.26 -2.45
C ALA A 24 6.18 -0.80 -1.99
N VAL A 25 5.72 -1.90 -1.39
CA VAL A 25 6.58 -3.02 -1.00
C VAL A 25 7.14 -3.75 -2.23
N ARG A 26 6.29 -4.08 -3.21
CA ARG A 26 6.69 -4.75 -4.46
C ARG A 26 7.75 -3.97 -5.24
N MET A 27 7.66 -2.64 -5.21
CA MET A 27 8.62 -1.75 -5.86
C MET A 27 9.85 -1.42 -4.99
N ALA A 28 9.99 -2.01 -3.80
CA ALA A 28 11.02 -1.69 -2.81
C ALA A 28 11.09 -0.19 -2.44
N ARG A 29 9.96 0.53 -2.52
CA ARG A 29 9.86 1.97 -2.26
C ARG A 29 9.49 2.26 -0.81
N THR A 30 10.47 2.12 0.08
CA THR A 30 10.31 2.39 1.52
C THR A 30 9.88 3.83 1.82
N SER A 31 10.30 4.81 1.02
CA SER A 31 9.88 6.21 1.19
C SER A 31 8.38 6.38 0.98
N ILE A 32 7.81 5.73 -0.04
CA ILE A 32 6.37 5.78 -0.33
C ILE A 32 5.61 5.03 0.77
N LEU A 33 6.08 3.85 1.17
CA LEU A 33 5.47 3.09 2.25
C LEU A 33 5.39 3.90 3.55
N ARG A 34 6.44 4.68 3.87
CA ARG A 34 6.47 5.55 5.06
C ARG A 34 5.46 6.69 5.00
N ILE A 35 5.26 7.27 3.81
CA ILE A 35 4.23 8.29 3.58
C ILE A 35 2.86 7.66 3.78
N LEU A 36 2.61 6.50 3.17
CA LEU A 36 1.33 5.79 3.28
C LEU A 36 0.99 5.46 4.75
N ILE A 37 1.95 4.93 5.50
CA ILE A 37 1.76 4.65 6.94
C ILE A 37 1.44 5.93 7.72
N ARG A 38 2.12 7.04 7.44
CA ARG A 38 1.82 8.34 8.09
C ARG A 38 0.42 8.85 7.77
N HIS A 39 -0.12 8.51 6.62
CA HIS A 39 -1.49 8.85 6.21
C HIS A 39 -2.54 7.82 6.65
N GLY A 40 -2.19 6.84 7.50
CA GLY A 40 -3.14 5.88 8.05
C GLY A 40 -3.41 4.66 7.17
N ALA A 41 -2.48 4.29 6.30
CA ALA A 41 -2.59 3.07 5.50
C ALA A 41 -2.73 1.82 6.37
N ASP A 42 -3.73 1.01 6.08
CA ASP A 42 -3.98 -0.26 6.74
C ASP A 42 -3.09 -1.36 6.13
N LEU A 43 -2.13 -1.81 6.94
CA LEU A 43 -1.20 -2.88 6.58
C LEU A 43 -1.75 -4.29 6.90
N SER A 44 -2.97 -4.39 7.42
CA SER A 44 -3.64 -5.66 7.69
C SER A 44 -4.42 -6.20 6.49
N ILE A 45 -4.69 -5.33 5.50
CA ILE A 45 -5.40 -5.69 4.27
C ILE A 45 -4.62 -6.75 3.52
N ARG A 46 -5.33 -7.78 3.05
CA ARG A 46 -4.78 -8.85 2.23
C ARG A 46 -5.16 -8.63 0.78
N ASN A 47 -4.19 -8.79 -0.11
CA ASN A 47 -4.45 -8.79 -1.53
C ASN A 47 -5.10 -10.10 -2.02
N SER A 48 -5.32 -10.23 -3.33
CA SER A 48 -5.93 -11.44 -3.91
C SER A 48 -5.11 -12.71 -3.70
N THR A 49 -3.80 -12.59 -3.45
CA THR A 49 -2.92 -13.73 -3.09
C THR A 49 -2.95 -14.04 -1.59
N ARG A 50 -3.84 -13.40 -0.82
CA ARG A 50 -4.00 -13.51 0.64
C ARG A 50 -2.78 -13.04 1.43
N GLN A 51 -1.89 -12.28 0.81
CA GLN A 51 -0.69 -11.71 1.43
C GLN A 51 -1.00 -10.31 1.94
N THR A 52 -0.44 -9.95 3.09
CA THR A 52 -0.39 -8.54 3.54
C THR A 52 0.82 -7.83 2.91
N PRO A 53 0.91 -6.48 2.95
CA PRO A 53 2.12 -5.77 2.52
C PRO A 53 3.37 -6.27 3.28
N LYS A 54 3.21 -6.66 4.55
CA LYS A 54 4.29 -7.22 5.37
C LYS A 54 4.69 -8.63 4.93
N ASP A 55 3.74 -9.45 4.51
CA ASP A 55 4.04 -10.80 3.99
C ASP A 55 4.76 -10.71 2.65
N LEU A 56 4.37 -9.76 1.81
CA LEU A 56 5.04 -9.49 0.54
C LEU A 56 6.50 -9.03 0.75
N ALA A 57 6.76 -8.24 1.79
CA ALA A 57 8.12 -7.78 2.14
C ALA A 57 9.05 -8.92 2.59
N LYS A 58 8.49 -10.07 3.00
CA LYS A 58 9.27 -11.27 3.36
C LYS A 58 9.52 -12.20 2.17
N SER A 59 8.77 -12.04 1.07
CA SER A 59 8.89 -12.89 -0.11
C SER A 59 9.71 -12.26 -1.23
N ILE A 60 10.20 -11.05 -1.04
CA ILE A 60 11.16 -10.34 -1.90
C ILE A 60 12.54 -10.30 -1.23
#